data_AF-A0A1X7SIY6-F1
#
_entry.id   AF-A0A1X7SIY6-F1
#
_cell.length_a   1.000
_cell.length_b   1.000
_cell.length_c   1.000
_cell.angle_alpha   90.00
_cell.angle_beta   90.00
_cell.angle_gamma   90.00
#
_symmetry.space_group_name_H-M   'P 1'
#
loop_
_entity.id
_entity.type
_entity.pdbx_description
1 polymer ?
#
loop_
_entity_poly.entity_id
_entity_poly.type
_entity_poly.pdbx_seq_one_letter_code
_entity_poly.pdbx_strand_id
1 'polypeptide(L)'
;MATKPSSSSSPGLLELKEQLTCPVCLDHYTSPKTLPCLHSFCQRCLERLPLDKKNETYYLSCPTCRHCTELPEEGAEAFPVASHVNNLKEIYNLMKKVADPQQVTCDNCTTANATGYCKDCSKFFCTECDGVHKKWGPTSNHQLTSLDELQLNRRQPSLALYLVMMVH
;
A
#
# COMPACT_ATOMS: atom_id res chain seq x y z
N MET A 1 -20.07 28.77 -17.87
CA MET A 1 -18.89 27.94 -17.55
C MET A 1 -19.10 27.37 -16.15
N ALA A 2 -19.44 26.09 -16.04
CA ALA A 2 -19.55 25.41 -14.75
C ALA A 2 -18.45 24.34 -14.71
N THR A 3 -17.45 24.57 -13.89
CA THR A 3 -16.38 23.62 -13.56
C THR A 3 -17.02 22.42 -12.86
N LYS A 4 -17.07 21.26 -13.53
CA LYS A 4 -17.48 19.99 -12.89
C LYS A 4 -16.41 19.60 -11.86
N PRO A 5 -16.76 19.18 -10.64
CA PRO A 5 -15.79 18.63 -9.71
C PRO A 5 -15.37 17.24 -10.19
N SER A 6 -14.12 17.16 -10.65
CA SER A 6 -13.41 15.93 -10.99
C SER A 6 -12.86 15.29 -9.71
N SER A 7 -13.64 14.49 -9.00
CA SER A 7 -13.12 13.59 -7.95
C SER A 7 -14.16 12.59 -7.51
N SER A 8 -14.45 11.60 -8.35
CA SER A 8 -15.19 10.40 -7.96
C SER A 8 -14.23 9.42 -7.26
N SER A 9 -13.84 9.73 -6.02
CA SER A 9 -13.14 8.76 -5.17
C SER A 9 -14.16 7.70 -4.73
N SER A 10 -13.94 6.45 -5.15
CA SER A 10 -14.76 5.31 -4.71
C SER A 10 -14.70 5.22 -3.18
N PRO A 11 -15.82 4.99 -2.46
CA PRO A 11 -15.86 5.00 -0.99
C PRO A 11 -14.81 4.07 -0.33
N GLY A 12 -14.54 2.89 -0.92
CA GLY A 12 -13.51 1.98 -0.42
C GLY A 12 -12.06 2.48 -0.53
N LEU A 13 -11.77 3.45 -1.41
CA LEU A 13 -10.41 4.02 -1.52
C LEU A 13 -10.11 4.99 -0.37
N LEU A 14 -11.15 5.69 0.12
CA LEU A 14 -11.02 6.62 1.24
C LEU A 14 -10.77 5.87 2.55
N GLU A 15 -11.54 4.81 2.80
CA GLU A 15 -11.40 3.98 4.00
C GLU A 15 -10.01 3.31 4.08
N LEU A 16 -9.50 2.81 2.95
CA LEU A 16 -8.16 2.24 2.88
C LEU A 16 -7.07 3.30 3.09
N LYS A 17 -7.27 4.54 2.61
CA LYS A 17 -6.34 5.64 2.84
C LYS A 17 -6.22 5.95 4.34
N GLU A 18 -7.33 5.92 5.07
CA GLU A 18 -7.34 6.13 6.53
C GLU A 18 -6.55 5.04 7.25
N GLN A 19 -6.71 3.78 6.86
CA GLN A 19 -5.92 2.65 7.40
C GLN A 19 -4.41 2.76 7.11
N LEU A 20 -4.03 3.53 6.09
CA LEU A 20 -2.63 3.80 5.72
C LEU A 20 -2.05 5.06 6.34
N THR A 21 -2.80 5.70 7.23
CA THR A 21 -2.40 6.94 7.88
C THR A 21 -1.84 6.66 9.28
N CYS A 22 -0.67 7.22 9.56
CA CYS A 22 -0.03 7.16 10.86
C CYS A 22 -0.78 8.09 11.84
N PRO A 23 -1.21 7.59 13.00
CA PRO A 23 -1.97 8.40 13.96
C PRO A 23 -1.16 9.50 14.65
N VAL A 24 0.17 9.50 14.52
CA VAL A 24 1.06 10.51 15.14
C VAL A 24 1.32 11.68 14.20
N CYS A 25 1.75 11.42 12.95
CA CYS A 25 2.00 12.49 11.99
C CYS A 25 0.80 12.83 11.12
N LEU A 26 -0.28 12.05 11.18
CA LEU A 26 -1.49 12.21 10.35
C LEU A 26 -1.22 12.18 8.84
N ASP A 27 -0.10 11.56 8.46
CA ASP A 27 0.36 11.35 7.09
C ASP A 27 0.46 9.84 6.80
N HIS A 28 0.64 9.48 5.53
CA HIS A 28 0.93 8.10 5.16
C HIS A 28 2.14 7.53 5.90
N TYR A 29 2.00 6.26 6.31
CA TYR A 29 3.09 5.54 6.96
C TYR A 29 4.39 5.58 6.14
N THR A 30 5.50 5.90 6.80
CA THR A 30 6.85 5.85 6.22
C THR A 30 7.73 5.01 7.14
N SER A 31 8.36 3.95 6.61
CA SER A 31 9.05 2.91 7.41
C SER A 31 8.23 2.52 8.67
N PRO A 32 7.04 1.92 8.50
CA PRO A 32 6.17 1.65 9.65
C PRO A 32 6.74 0.51 10.50
N LYS A 33 6.69 0.70 11.81
CA LYS A 33 7.18 -0.21 12.84
C LYS A 33 6.02 -0.61 13.74
N THR A 34 6.01 -1.85 14.21
CA THR A 34 4.96 -2.41 15.06
C THR A 34 5.48 -2.58 16.48
N LEU A 35 4.79 -1.97 17.45
CA LEU A 35 5.07 -2.18 18.87
C LEU A 35 4.52 -3.54 19.35
N PRO A 36 4.98 -4.07 20.50
CA PRO A 36 4.46 -5.31 21.09
C PRO A 36 2.95 -5.29 21.36
N CYS A 37 2.36 -4.10 21.53
CA CYS A 37 0.91 -3.92 21.64
C CYS A 37 0.15 -3.96 20.29
N LEU A 38 0.83 -4.34 19.20
CA LEU A 38 0.33 -4.50 17.83
C LEU A 38 -0.12 -3.20 17.13
N HIS A 39 0.15 -2.03 17.71
CA HIS A 39 -0.06 -0.76 17.04
C HIS A 39 1.17 -0.36 16.23
N SER A 40 0.94 0.23 15.07
CA SER A 40 1.99 0.65 14.14
C SER A 40 2.13 2.16 14.04
N PHE A 41 3.36 2.63 13.85
CA PHE A 41 3.72 4.03 13.73
C PHE A 41 4.88 4.18 12.74
N CYS A 42 5.08 5.35 12.13
CA CYS A 42 6.31 5.60 11.38
C CYS A 42 7.52 5.48 12.33
N GLN A 43 8.63 4.92 11.86
CA GLN A 43 9.88 4.88 12.62
C GLN A 43 10.26 6.26 13.18
N ARG A 44 10.29 7.29 12.31
CA ARG A 44 10.55 8.69 12.69
C ARG A 44 9.59 9.26 13.75
N CYS A 45 8.38 8.71 13.83
CA CYS A 45 7.39 9.14 14.81
C CYS A 45 7.69 8.52 16.17
N LEU A 46 8.08 7.23 16.20
CA LEU A 46 8.53 6.56 17.42
C LEU A 46 9.78 7.22 18.00
N GLU A 47 10.76 7.58 17.16
CA GLU A 47 12.00 8.26 17.56
C GLU A 47 11.76 9.64 18.22
N ARG A 48 10.60 10.26 17.95
CA ARG A 48 10.23 11.57 18.51
C ARG A 48 9.30 11.48 19.71
N LEU A 49 8.90 10.27 20.12
CA LEU A 49 8.05 10.12 21.30
C LEU A 49 8.85 10.44 22.57
N PRO A 50 8.19 10.98 23.61
CA PRO A 50 8.83 11.15 24.90
C PRO A 50 9.22 9.79 25.47
N LEU A 51 10.43 9.72 26.04
CA LEU A 51 10.98 8.52 26.66
C LEU A 51 11.02 8.67 28.17
N ASP A 52 10.57 7.64 28.87
CA ASP A 52 10.73 7.50 30.31
C ASP A 52 11.99 6.70 30.61
N LYS A 53 12.91 7.24 31.42
CA LYS A 53 14.13 6.54 31.85
C LYS A 53 13.92 5.90 33.21
N LYS A 54 14.14 4.58 33.33
CA LYS A 54 14.10 3.83 34.60
C LYS A 54 15.26 2.83 34.63
N ASN A 55 16.08 2.85 35.69
CA ASN A 55 17.20 1.92 35.87
C ASN A 55 18.06 1.76 34.59
N GLU A 56 18.46 2.88 33.99
CA GLU A 56 19.26 2.95 32.76
C GLU A 56 18.58 2.46 31.47
N THR A 57 17.37 1.91 31.54
CA THR A 57 16.54 1.54 30.39
C THR A 57 15.56 2.65 30.01
N TYR A 58 15.27 2.78 28.71
CA TYR A 58 14.30 3.75 28.18
C TYR A 58 13.00 3.04 27.79
N TYR A 59 11.87 3.70 28.06
CA TYR A 59 10.54 3.21 27.70
C TYR A 59 9.80 4.26 26.89
N LEU A 60 8.99 3.80 25.94
CA LEU A 60 8.07 4.61 25.18
C LEU A 60 6.63 4.19 25.50
N SER A 61 5.72 5.16 25.56
CA SER A 61 4.28 4.90 25.72
C SER A 61 3.59 4.94 24.37
N CYS A 62 2.85 3.87 24.04
CA CYS A 62 2.06 3.80 22.81
C CYS A 62 1.02 4.95 22.76
N PRO A 63 1.01 5.79 21.71
CA PRO A 63 0.05 6.87 21.56
C PRO A 63 -1.42 6.40 21.53
N THR A 64 -1.67 5.17 21.07
CA THR A 64 -3.02 4.63 20.88
C THR A 64 -3.58 3.98 22.14
N CYS A 65 -2.81 3.08 22.78
CA CYS A 65 -3.30 2.28 23.91
C CYS A 65 -2.56 2.52 25.23
N ARG A 66 -1.58 3.43 25.25
CA ARG A 66 -0.74 3.78 26.41
C ARG A 66 0.13 2.66 26.96
N HIS A 67 0.16 1.49 26.32
CA HIS A 67 1.06 0.40 26.67
C HIS A 67 2.52 0.88 26.64
N CYS A 68 3.27 0.65 27.72
CA CYS A 68 4.67 1.00 27.83
C CYS A 68 5.53 -0.12 27.26
N THR A 69 6.45 0.23 26.37
CA THR A 69 7.35 -0.70 25.71
C THR A 69 8.78 -0.26 25.98
N GLU A 70 9.64 -1.19 26.36
CA GLU A 70 11.08 -0.96 26.44
C GLU A 70 11.63 -0.65 25.05
N LEU A 71 12.43 0.42 24.96
CA LEU A 71 13.10 0.79 23.73
C LEU A 71 14.37 -0.09 23.60
N PRO A 72 14.54 -0.83 22.49
CA PRO A 72 15.77 -1.58 22.23
C PRO A 72 17.01 -0.68 22.22
N GLU A 73 18.19 -1.27 22.45
CA GLU A 73 19.46 -0.51 22.41
C GLU A 73 19.71 0.11 21.03
N GLU A 74 19.33 -0.60 19.96
CA GLU A 74 19.39 -0.11 18.59
C GLU A 74 18.30 0.93 18.27
N GLY A 75 17.42 1.24 19.23
CA GLY A 75 16.36 2.23 19.09
C GLY A 75 15.11 1.73 18.37
N ALA A 76 14.31 2.67 17.85
CA ALA A 76 13.00 2.36 17.26
C ALA A 76 13.09 1.56 15.94
N GLU A 77 14.25 1.52 15.30
CA GLU A 77 14.47 0.73 14.09
C GLU A 77 14.47 -0.78 14.34
N ALA A 78 14.82 -1.24 15.55
CA ALA A 78 14.80 -2.66 15.91
C ALA A 78 13.39 -3.23 16.03
N PHE A 79 12.35 -2.39 16.11
CA PHE A 79 10.99 -2.90 16.08
C PHE A 79 10.65 -3.57 14.74
N PRO A 80 9.80 -4.62 14.75
CA PRO A 80 9.36 -5.29 13.55
C PRO A 80 8.73 -4.32 12.54
N VAL A 81 9.01 -4.52 11.26
CA VAL A 81 8.33 -3.79 10.19
C VAL A 81 6.85 -4.16 10.17
N ALA A 82 5.97 -3.17 10.03
CA ALA A 82 4.53 -3.40 9.91
C ALA A 82 4.19 -3.93 8.49
N SER A 83 4.41 -5.22 8.26
CA SER A 83 4.14 -5.88 6.99
C SER A 83 2.69 -5.70 6.52
N HIS A 84 1.72 -5.74 7.44
CA HIS A 84 0.31 -5.50 7.10
C HIS A 84 0.07 -4.12 6.46
N VAL A 85 0.75 -3.07 6.94
CA VAL A 85 0.65 -1.72 6.36
C VAL A 85 1.22 -1.71 4.94
N ASN A 86 2.34 -2.40 4.71
CA ASN A 86 2.95 -2.47 3.39
C ASN A 86 2.05 -3.22 2.39
N ASN A 87 1.41 -4.31 2.83
CA ASN A 87 0.44 -5.03 2.01
C ASN A 87 -0.76 -4.14 1.67
N LEU A 88 -1.30 -3.41 2.65
CA LEU A 88 -2.39 -2.46 2.42
C LEU A 88 -1.98 -1.32 1.47
N LYS A 89 -0.72 -0.84 1.52
CA LYS A 89 -0.21 0.16 0.58
C LYS A 89 -0.18 -0.37 -0.84
N GLU A 90 0.22 -1.63 -1.02
CA GLU A 90 0.21 -2.27 -2.33
C GLU A 90 -1.21 -2.33 -2.89
N ILE A 91 -2.17 -2.79 -2.09
CA ILE A 91 -3.60 -2.81 -2.45
C ILE A 91 -4.10 -1.39 -2.79
N TYR A 92 -3.77 -0.40 -1.97
CA TYR A 92 -4.16 1.00 -2.21
C TYR A 92 -3.57 1.54 -3.52
N ASN A 93 -2.30 1.25 -3.80
CA ASN A 93 -1.66 1.65 -5.05
C ASN A 93 -2.31 0.96 -6.25
N LEU A 94 -2.65 -0.33 -6.15
CA LEU A 94 -3.41 -1.04 -7.17
C LEU A 94 -4.79 -0.40 -7.40
N MET A 95 -5.54 -0.14 -6.33
CA MET A 95 -6.86 0.49 -6.40
C MET A 95 -6.79 1.92 -6.97
N LYS A 96 -5.76 2.69 -6.63
CA LYS A 96 -5.54 4.03 -7.18
C LYS A 96 -5.20 3.97 -8.67
N LYS A 97 -4.31 3.05 -9.08
CA LYS A 97 -3.95 2.78 -10.48
C LYS A 97 -5.19 2.39 -11.30
N VAL A 98 -6.07 1.56 -10.74
CA VAL A 98 -7.34 1.19 -11.39
C VAL A 98 -8.37 2.34 -11.32
N ALA A 99 -8.36 3.21 -10.31
CA ALA A 99 -9.32 4.32 -10.26
C ALA A 99 -9.07 5.38 -11.34
N ASP A 100 -7.82 5.56 -11.76
CA ASP A 100 -7.39 6.47 -12.82
C ASP A 100 -6.33 5.82 -13.74
N PRO A 101 -6.77 5.01 -14.73
CA PRO A 101 -5.88 4.19 -15.56
C PRO A 101 -4.90 5.01 -16.42
N GLN A 102 -5.19 6.30 -16.65
CA GLN A 102 -4.31 7.20 -17.42
C GLN A 102 -3.00 7.55 -16.70
N GLN A 103 -2.90 7.29 -15.40
CA GLN A 103 -1.71 7.54 -14.59
C GLN A 103 -0.92 6.27 -14.22
N VAL A 104 -1.29 5.12 -14.78
CA VAL A 104 -0.59 3.87 -14.51
C VAL A 104 0.58 3.73 -15.46
N THR A 105 1.80 3.69 -14.92
CA THR A 105 3.01 3.41 -15.69
C THR A 105 3.36 1.92 -15.66
N CYS A 106 4.08 1.47 -16.68
CA CYS A 106 4.61 0.12 -16.77
C CYS A 106 5.66 -0.12 -15.66
N ASP A 107 5.48 -1.16 -14.84
CA ASP A 107 6.42 -1.47 -13.75
C ASP A 107 7.76 -2.02 -14.26
N ASN A 108 7.85 -2.43 -15.53
CA ASN A 108 9.08 -2.93 -16.13
C ASN A 108 9.97 -1.82 -16.72
N CYS A 109 9.41 -0.96 -17.57
CA CYS A 109 10.19 0.09 -18.24
C CYS A 109 10.06 1.46 -17.58
N THR A 110 9.01 1.70 -16.78
CA THR A 110 8.69 2.97 -16.10
C THR A 110 8.50 4.20 -16.99
N THR A 111 8.65 4.08 -18.31
CA THR A 111 8.60 5.18 -19.29
C THR A 111 7.28 5.28 -20.06
N ALA A 112 6.52 4.19 -20.15
CA ALA A 112 5.26 4.14 -20.89
C ALA A 112 4.08 3.88 -19.97
N ASN A 113 2.89 4.31 -20.38
CA ASN A 113 1.64 3.96 -19.71
C ASN A 113 1.38 2.45 -19.83
N ALA A 114 0.90 1.87 -18.75
CA ALA A 114 0.47 0.49 -18.74
C ALA A 114 -0.85 0.34 -19.50
N THR A 115 -1.01 -0.79 -20.17
CA THR A 115 -2.22 -1.16 -20.90
C THR A 115 -2.88 -2.41 -20.32
N GLY A 116 -2.17 -3.16 -19.47
CA GLY A 116 -2.73 -4.32 -18.78
C GLY A 116 -2.01 -4.67 -17.49
N TYR A 117 -2.64 -5.55 -16.72
CA TYR A 117 -2.17 -6.09 -15.44
C TYR A 117 -2.00 -7.60 -15.54
N CYS A 118 -0.81 -8.09 -15.19
CA CYS A 118 -0.53 -9.52 -15.05
C CYS A 118 -0.83 -9.96 -13.62
N LYS A 119 -1.74 -10.90 -13.44
CA LYS A 119 -2.14 -11.38 -12.11
C LYS A 119 -1.02 -12.18 -11.43
N ASP A 120 -0.38 -13.08 -12.17
CA ASP A 120 0.67 -13.95 -11.65
C ASP A 120 1.92 -13.17 -11.22
N CYS A 121 2.20 -12.04 -11.89
CA CYS A 121 3.32 -11.17 -11.54
C CYS A 121 2.95 -10.03 -10.60
N SER A 122 1.66 -9.81 -10.36
CA SER A 122 1.12 -8.63 -9.68
C SER A 122 1.70 -7.30 -10.21
N LYS A 123 1.84 -7.18 -11.55
CA LYS A 123 2.53 -6.06 -12.21
C LYS A 123 1.77 -5.54 -13.42
N PHE A 124 1.95 -4.25 -13.68
CA PHE A 124 1.40 -3.54 -14.83
C PHE A 124 2.41 -3.46 -15.97
N PHE A 125 1.94 -3.70 -17.18
CA PHE A 125 2.77 -3.73 -18.38
C PHE A 125 2.20 -2.82 -19.46
N CYS A 126 3.08 -2.08 -20.15
CA CYS A 126 2.74 -1.45 -21.42
C CYS A 126 2.70 -2.51 -22.53
N THR A 127 2.13 -2.16 -23.69
CA THR A 127 1.97 -3.06 -24.83
C THR A 127 3.27 -3.75 -25.27
N GLU A 128 4.39 -3.02 -25.24
CA GLU A 128 5.70 -3.57 -25.64
C GLU A 128 6.24 -4.57 -24.61
N CYS A 129 6.20 -4.21 -23.32
CA CYS A 129 6.67 -5.10 -22.26
C CYS A 129 5.75 -6.33 -22.09
N ASP A 130 4.43 -6.17 -22.29
CA ASP A 130 3.47 -7.27 -22.39
C ASP A 130 3.83 -8.24 -23.52
N GLY A 131 4.15 -7.71 -24.70
CA GLY A 131 4.54 -8.51 -25.86
C GLY A 131 5.77 -9.37 -25.62
N VAL A 132 6.73 -8.88 -24.83
CA VAL A 132 7.90 -9.66 -24.38
C VAL A 132 7.51 -10.64 -23.28
N HIS A 133 6.68 -10.21 -22.33
CA HIS A 133 6.22 -11.02 -21.20
C HIS A 133 5.51 -12.30 -21.66
N LYS A 134 4.64 -12.21 -22.67
CA LYS A 134 3.94 -13.37 -23.24
C LYS A 134 4.83 -14.32 -24.04
N LYS A 135 5.99 -13.85 -24.50
CA LYS A 135 6.91 -14.62 -25.35
C LYS A 135 8.04 -15.28 -24.57
N TRP A 136 8.24 -14.89 -23.32
CA TRP A 136 9.27 -15.50 -22.47
C TRP A 136 8.73 -16.77 -21.82
N GLY A 137 9.45 -17.88 -21.99
CA GLY A 137 9.00 -19.22 -21.56
C GLY A 137 8.45 -19.30 -20.13
N PRO A 138 9.09 -18.68 -19.12
CA PRO A 138 8.60 -18.67 -17.75
C PRO A 138 7.28 -17.93 -17.52
N THR A 139 6.94 -16.96 -18.39
CA THR A 139 5.80 -16.05 -18.19
C THR A 139 4.76 -16.14 -19.31
N SER A 140 4.93 -17.07 -20.24
CA SER A 140 4.08 -17.22 -21.44
C SER A 140 2.64 -17.62 -21.13
N ASN A 141 2.42 -18.30 -20.00
CA ASN A 141 1.10 -18.75 -19.54
C ASN A 141 0.45 -17.78 -18.53
N HIS A 142 1.09 -16.66 -18.19
CA HIS A 142 0.54 -15.74 -17.22
C HIS A 142 -0.70 -15.01 -17.75
N GLN A 143 -1.67 -14.77 -16.85
CA GLN A 143 -2.93 -14.15 -17.20
C GLN A 143 -2.83 -12.61 -17.15
N LEU A 144 -2.82 -11.97 -18.32
CA LEU A 144 -2.89 -10.52 -18.45
C LEU A 144 -4.34 -10.05 -18.70
N THR A 145 -4.79 -9.06 -17.93
CA THR A 145 -6.11 -8.41 -18.07
C THR A 145 -5.93 -6.97 -18.52
N SER A 146 -6.74 -6.49 -19.47
CA SER A 146 -6.66 -5.07 -19.90
C SER A 146 -7.13 -4.13 -18.78
N LEU A 147 -6.52 -2.95 -18.68
CA LEU A 147 -6.97 -1.92 -17.73
C LEU A 147 -8.40 -1.45 -18.04
N ASP A 148 -8.83 -1.48 -19.30
CA ASP A 148 -10.21 -1.14 -19.71
C ASP A 148 -11.25 -2.15 -19.19
N GLU A 149 -10.90 -3.44 -19.13
CA GLU A 149 -11.79 -4.47 -18.58
C GLU A 149 -11.95 -4.35 -17.06
N LEU A 150 -10.91 -3.89 -16.36
CA LEU A 150 -10.98 -3.57 -14.93
C LEU A 150 -11.91 -2.37 -14.64
N GLN A 151 -12.07 -1.44 -15.59
CA GLN A 151 -13.01 -0.31 -15.46
C GLN A 151 -14.47 -0.75 -15.56
N LEU A 152 -14.80 -1.66 -16.50
CA LEU A 152 -16.18 -2.05 -16.80
C LEU A 152 -16.83 -2.82 -15.64
N ASN A 153 -16.04 -3.53 -14.86
CA ASN A 153 -16.51 -4.32 -13.74
C ASN A 153 -16.63 -3.51 -12.42
N ARG A 154 -16.38 -2.18 -12.47
CA ARG A 154 -16.64 -1.21 -11.38
C ARG A 154 -18.13 -1.02 -11.06
N ARG A 155 -19.03 -1.53 -11.91
CA ARG A 155 -20.48 -1.56 -11.67
C ARG A 155 -20.94 -2.72 -10.79
N GLN A 156 -20.06 -3.61 -10.37
CA GLN A 156 -20.35 -4.75 -9.49
C GLN A 156 -19.43 -4.67 -8.25
N PRO A 157 -19.98 -4.69 -7.01
CA PRO A 157 -19.19 -4.60 -5.77
C PRO A 157 -18.26 -5.80 -5.50
N SER A 158 -18.27 -6.81 -6.36
CA SER A 158 -17.49 -8.06 -6.21
C SER A 158 -15.99 -7.91 -6.45
N LEU A 159 -15.52 -6.83 -7.12
CA LEU A 159 -14.10 -6.74 -7.51
C LEU A 159 -13.15 -6.24 -6.43
N ALA A 160 -13.63 -5.40 -5.51
CA ALA A 160 -12.88 -5.05 -4.31
C ALA A 160 -12.64 -6.32 -3.47
N LEU A 161 -13.65 -7.18 -3.38
CA LEU A 161 -13.53 -8.50 -2.76
C LEU A 161 -12.61 -9.43 -3.57
N TYR A 162 -12.66 -9.40 -4.91
CA TYR A 162 -11.80 -10.20 -5.78
C TYR A 162 -10.32 -9.83 -5.67
N LEU A 163 -9.98 -8.54 -5.57
CA LEU A 163 -8.60 -8.09 -5.34
C LEU A 163 -8.13 -8.41 -3.91
N VAL A 164 -9.01 -8.37 -2.91
CA VAL A 164 -8.71 -8.83 -1.54
C VAL A 164 -8.52 -10.36 -1.48
N MET A 165 -9.29 -11.13 -2.25
CA MET A 165 -9.20 -12.59 -2.34
C MET A 165 -8.01 -13.10 -3.18
N MET A 166 -7.40 -12.24 -4.01
CA MET A 166 -6.21 -12.57 -4.80
C MET A 166 -4.89 -12.48 -4.00
N VAL A 167 -4.93 -12.00 -2.75
CA VAL A 167 -3.76 -11.84 -1.87
C VAL A 167 -3.78 -12.87 -0.73
N HIS A 168 -4.30 -14.07 -0.96
CA HIS A 168 -4.17 -15.23 -0.06
C HIS A 168 -3.82 -16.49 -0.85
#